data_AF-A0A7S1RN95-F1
#
_entry.id   AF-A0A7S1RN95-F1
#
_cell.length_a   1.000
_cell.length_b   1.000
_cell.length_c   1.000
_cell.angle_alpha   90.00
_cell.angle_beta   90.00
_cell.angle_gamma   90.00
#
_symmetry.space_group_name_H-M   'P 1'
#
loop_
_entity.id
_entity.type
_entity.pdbx_description
1 polymer ?
#
loop_
_entity_poly.entity_id
_entity_poly.type
_entity_poly.pdbx_seq_one_letter_code
_entity_poly.pdbx_strand_id
1 'polypeptide(L)'
;VVPDAREHVRSYARFLSLHSWYDDRGDAFHRAPSFLNWDARLGANGSRILQHHLAWIAGLSDECGASPALGLAMKSLLDPDPREVEQLELYVAQTLWGSDADRAANLTVQDAAYGVRASMFYSGKRGFPYEVLPDWDRNRSLTRWRSYNYPHVVAVYWALYRLARNYEGVARARPWQWYL
;
A
#
# COMPACT_ATOMS: atom_id res chain seq x y z
N VAL A 1 -12.01 10.52 -27.36
CA VAL A 1 -13.27 10.35 -26.60
C VAL A 1 -12.90 9.75 -25.26
N VAL A 2 -13.38 10.33 -24.16
CA VAL A 2 -13.15 9.76 -22.81
C VAL A 2 -14.06 8.54 -22.66
N PRO A 3 -13.57 7.39 -22.15
CA PRO A 3 -14.41 6.22 -21.92
C PRO A 3 -15.51 6.50 -20.90
N ASP A 4 -16.49 5.60 -20.78
CA ASP A 4 -17.52 5.74 -19.75
C ASP A 4 -16.92 5.66 -18.34
N ALA A 5 -17.68 6.11 -17.34
CA ALA A 5 -17.19 6.20 -15.95
C ALA A 5 -16.74 4.83 -15.40
N ARG A 6 -17.42 3.73 -15.73
CA ARG A 6 -17.06 2.40 -15.26
C ARG A 6 -15.77 1.94 -15.93
N GLU A 7 -15.66 2.09 -17.24
CA GLU A 7 -14.44 1.74 -17.97
C GLU A 7 -13.24 2.59 -17.52
N HIS A 8 -13.46 3.88 -17.23
CA HIS A 8 -12.41 4.76 -16.72
C HIS A 8 -11.90 4.30 -15.35
N VAL A 9 -12.81 3.99 -14.41
CA VAL A 9 -12.44 3.46 -13.08
C VAL A 9 -11.76 2.09 -13.16
N ARG A 10 -12.22 1.21 -14.07
CA ARG A 10 -11.53 -0.07 -14.36
C ARG A 10 -10.13 0.14 -14.89
N SER A 11 -9.95 1.11 -15.79
CA SER A 11 -8.64 1.44 -16.36
C SER A 11 -7.68 1.95 -15.29
N TYR A 12 -8.17 2.77 -14.35
CA TYR A 12 -7.42 3.21 -13.18
C TYR A 12 -6.97 2.04 -12.30
N ALA A 13 -7.88 1.14 -11.92
CA ALA A 13 -7.53 -0.03 -11.10
C ALA A 13 -6.54 -0.97 -11.79
N ARG A 14 -6.76 -1.22 -13.09
CA ARG A 14 -5.83 -2.00 -13.91
C ARG A 14 -4.45 -1.36 -13.95
N PHE A 15 -4.38 -0.03 -14.06
CA PHE A 15 -3.12 0.68 -13.99
C PHE A 15 -2.43 0.46 -12.64
N LEU A 16 -3.14 0.60 -11.52
CA LEU A 16 -2.56 0.33 -10.19
C LEU A 16 -2.05 -1.11 -10.06
N SER A 17 -2.85 -2.09 -10.50
CA SER A 17 -2.52 -3.52 -10.43
C SER A 17 -1.30 -3.91 -11.27
N LEU A 18 -1.06 -3.23 -12.39
CA LEU A 18 0.06 -3.52 -13.30
C LEU A 18 1.31 -2.67 -13.05
N HIS A 19 1.12 -1.40 -12.72
CA HIS A 19 2.20 -0.41 -12.67
C HIS A 19 2.56 -0.02 -11.24
N SER A 20 1.57 0.20 -10.37
CA SER A 20 1.85 0.51 -8.96
C SER A 20 2.23 -0.71 -8.13
N TRP A 21 1.79 -1.91 -8.51
CA TRP A 21 2.16 -3.15 -7.82
C TRP A 21 3.68 -3.33 -7.77
N TYR A 22 4.18 -3.62 -6.57
CA TYR A 22 5.60 -3.76 -6.25
C TYR A 22 5.81 -5.01 -5.40
N ASP A 23 6.60 -5.96 -5.89
CA ASP A 23 6.79 -7.29 -5.31
C ASP A 23 8.27 -7.70 -5.15
N ASP A 24 9.18 -6.72 -5.22
CA ASP A 24 10.61 -6.96 -5.03
C ASP A 24 10.95 -7.25 -3.56
N ARG A 25 11.17 -8.53 -3.26
CA ARG A 25 11.53 -9.03 -1.92
C ARG A 25 12.89 -8.52 -1.43
N GLY A 26 13.72 -7.95 -2.30
CA GLY A 26 14.99 -7.31 -1.95
C GLY A 26 14.85 -5.90 -1.40
N ASP A 27 13.63 -5.34 -1.34
CA ASP A 27 13.42 -3.98 -0.84
C ASP A 27 13.94 -3.79 0.58
N ALA A 28 14.89 -2.88 0.73
CA ALA A 28 15.53 -2.60 2.01
C ALA A 28 14.54 -2.06 3.07
N PHE A 29 13.37 -1.55 2.66
CA PHE A 29 12.36 -0.98 3.54
C PHE A 29 11.16 -1.90 3.75
N HIS A 30 11.21 -3.16 3.28
CA HIS A 30 10.14 -4.15 3.43
C HIS A 30 8.79 -3.68 2.86
N ARG A 31 8.84 -2.92 1.76
CA ARG A 31 7.66 -2.39 1.08
C ARG A 31 7.04 -3.39 0.11
N ALA A 32 7.58 -4.59 -0.06
CA ALA A 32 7.00 -5.60 -0.94
C ALA A 32 6.35 -6.74 -0.14
N PRO A 33 5.19 -7.27 -0.57
CA PRO A 33 4.37 -6.80 -1.69
C PRO A 33 3.48 -5.59 -1.35
N SER A 34 3.40 -4.59 -2.22
CA SER A 34 2.52 -3.42 -2.01
C SER A 34 2.20 -2.64 -3.30
N PHE A 35 1.64 -1.44 -3.14
CA PHE A 35 1.33 -0.51 -4.21
C PHE A 35 2.09 0.81 -3.98
N LEU A 36 3.11 1.07 -4.79
CA LEU A 36 3.86 2.32 -4.74
C LEU A 36 3.24 3.38 -5.66
N ASN A 37 3.47 4.64 -5.31
CA ASN A 37 3.11 5.76 -6.17
C ASN A 37 3.85 5.67 -7.51
N TRP A 38 3.24 6.23 -8.55
CA TRP A 38 3.78 6.25 -9.90
C TRP A 38 4.05 7.67 -10.33
N ASP A 39 5.20 7.90 -10.97
CA ASP A 39 5.49 9.15 -11.65
C ASP A 39 5.58 8.89 -13.16
N ALA A 40 4.65 9.47 -13.90
CA ALA A 40 4.59 9.37 -15.37
C ALA A 40 5.76 10.09 -16.08
N ARG A 41 6.50 10.94 -15.36
CA ARG A 41 7.65 11.70 -15.89
C ARG A 41 8.98 11.01 -15.62
N LEU A 42 9.00 9.96 -14.78
CA LEU A 42 10.24 9.22 -14.49
C LEU A 42 10.51 8.17 -15.56
N GLY A 43 11.70 8.21 -16.17
CA GLY A 43 12.08 7.28 -17.25
C GLY A 43 11.30 7.52 -18.54
N ALA A 44 11.47 6.62 -19.52
CA ALA A 44 10.85 6.78 -20.85
C ALA A 44 9.32 6.64 -20.85
N ASN A 45 8.76 5.83 -19.94
CA ASN A 45 7.34 5.46 -19.91
C ASN A 45 6.69 5.61 -18.52
N GLY A 46 7.30 6.39 -17.63
CA GLY A 46 6.93 6.43 -16.21
C GLY A 46 7.56 5.30 -15.39
N SER A 47 7.60 5.47 -14.08
CA SER A 47 8.10 4.45 -13.14
C SER A 47 7.46 4.56 -11.75
N ARG A 48 7.54 3.47 -10.99
CA ARG A 48 7.26 3.48 -9.55
C ARG A 48 8.25 4.38 -8.83
N ILE A 49 7.78 5.13 -7.84
CA ILE A 49 8.60 6.01 -7.02
C ILE A 49 9.24 5.18 -5.90
N LEU A 50 10.48 4.72 -6.13
CA LEU A 50 11.23 3.92 -5.14
C LEU A 50 11.92 4.78 -4.07
N GLN A 51 12.27 6.02 -4.41
CA GLN A 51 12.88 7.00 -3.51
C GLN A 51 12.30 8.38 -3.81
N HIS A 52 12.09 9.20 -2.77
CA HIS A 52 11.60 10.57 -2.93
C HIS A 52 12.06 11.45 -1.75
N HIS A 53 12.25 12.75 -1.97
CA HIS A 53 12.67 13.68 -0.90
C HIS A 53 11.59 13.85 0.20
N LEU A 54 10.32 13.70 -0.17
CA LEU A 54 9.21 13.57 0.77
C LEU A 54 9.00 12.10 1.10
N ALA A 55 9.32 11.69 2.33
CA ALA A 55 9.42 10.29 2.72
C ALA A 55 8.14 9.48 2.47
N TRP A 56 6.97 10.09 2.67
CA TRP A 56 5.66 9.44 2.53
C TRP A 56 5.32 9.03 1.10
N ILE A 57 5.82 9.73 0.08
CA ILE A 57 5.54 9.42 -1.33
C ILE A 57 6.02 8.01 -1.71
N ALA A 58 7.15 7.58 -1.17
CA ALA A 58 7.69 6.23 -1.35
C ALA A 58 7.43 5.32 -0.13
N GLY A 59 6.54 5.74 0.77
CA GLY A 59 6.46 5.29 2.16
C GLY A 59 5.25 4.43 2.52
N LEU A 60 4.31 4.20 1.60
CA LEU A 60 3.09 3.39 1.81
C LEU A 60 2.11 3.90 2.88
N SER A 61 2.33 5.09 3.41
CA SER A 61 1.51 5.72 4.45
C SER A 61 1.71 7.23 4.38
N ASP A 62 0.80 7.95 5.06
CA ASP A 62 0.72 9.41 5.11
C ASP A 62 0.44 10.06 3.73
N GLU A 63 -0.42 11.07 3.70
CA GLU A 63 -0.87 11.80 2.50
C GLU A 63 -1.18 10.87 1.31
N CYS A 64 -0.53 11.10 0.16
CA CYS A 64 -0.69 10.30 -1.04
C CYS A 64 0.04 8.94 -0.98
N GLY A 65 0.87 8.68 0.03
CA GLY A 65 1.64 7.45 0.20
C GLY A 65 0.75 6.20 0.27
N ALA A 66 -0.41 6.31 0.91
CA ALA A 66 -1.39 5.24 1.04
C ALA A 66 -2.42 5.18 -0.12
N SER A 67 -2.39 6.18 -1.02
CA SER A 67 -3.44 6.36 -2.03
C SER A 67 -3.59 5.22 -3.03
N PRO A 68 -2.53 4.53 -3.51
CA PRO A 68 -2.69 3.45 -4.49
C PRO A 68 -3.51 2.28 -3.94
N ALA A 69 -3.16 1.78 -2.75
CA ALA A 69 -3.88 0.67 -2.12
C ALA A 69 -5.33 1.06 -1.78
N LEU A 70 -5.54 2.29 -1.28
CA LEU A 70 -6.88 2.83 -1.03
C LEU A 70 -7.72 2.87 -2.31
N GLY A 71 -7.17 3.41 -3.40
CA GLY A 71 -7.88 3.54 -4.67
C GLY A 71 -8.31 2.19 -5.23
N LEU A 72 -7.42 1.20 -5.19
CA LEU A 72 -7.74 -0.17 -5.61
C LEU A 72 -8.82 -0.79 -4.72
N ALA A 73 -8.68 -0.70 -3.39
CA ALA A 73 -9.66 -1.23 -2.45
C ALA A 73 -11.06 -0.63 -2.65
N MET A 74 -11.15 0.69 -2.83
CA MET A 74 -12.42 1.37 -3.05
C MET A 74 -13.06 1.00 -4.38
N LYS A 75 -12.26 0.80 -5.44
CA LYS A 75 -12.77 0.27 -6.71
C LYS A 75 -13.28 -1.17 -6.54
N SER A 76 -12.49 -2.04 -5.91
CA SER A 76 -12.82 -3.47 -5.78
C SER A 76 -14.14 -3.69 -5.02
N LEU A 77 -14.50 -2.80 -4.09
CA LEU A 77 -15.79 -2.82 -3.40
C LEU A 77 -17.02 -2.78 -4.33
N LEU A 78 -16.91 -2.08 -5.46
CA LEU A 78 -18.02 -1.87 -6.40
C LEU A 78 -17.92 -2.79 -7.61
N ASP A 79 -16.70 -3.10 -8.04
CA ASP A 79 -16.42 -3.86 -9.25
C ASP A 79 -15.20 -4.77 -9.04
N PRO A 80 -15.39 -5.90 -8.35
CA PRO A 80 -14.31 -6.78 -7.95
C PRO A 80 -13.65 -7.46 -9.16
N ASP A 81 -12.32 -7.50 -9.13
CA ASP A 81 -11.50 -8.33 -10.01
C ASP A 81 -10.67 -9.28 -9.13
N PRO A 82 -10.70 -10.61 -9.35
CA PRO A 82 -10.01 -11.56 -8.47
C PRO A 82 -8.50 -11.32 -8.34
N ARG A 83 -7.82 -10.85 -9.39
CA ARG A 83 -6.37 -10.59 -9.37
C ARG A 83 -6.05 -9.35 -8.55
N GLU A 84 -6.84 -8.28 -8.72
CA GLU A 84 -6.68 -7.06 -7.92
C GLU A 84 -6.93 -7.33 -6.43
N VAL A 85 -7.94 -8.13 -6.13
CA VAL A 85 -8.27 -8.52 -4.74
C VAL A 85 -7.16 -9.40 -4.14
N GLU A 86 -6.61 -10.35 -4.89
CA GLU A 86 -5.47 -11.14 -4.44
C GLU A 86 -4.26 -10.25 -4.09
N GLN A 87 -3.98 -9.22 -4.89
CA GLN A 87 -2.91 -8.26 -4.57
C GLN A 87 -3.18 -7.49 -3.27
N LEU A 88 -4.43 -7.05 -3.04
CA LEU A 88 -4.82 -6.42 -1.77
C LEU A 88 -4.66 -7.38 -0.58
N GLU A 89 -5.05 -8.66 -0.74
CA GLU A 89 -4.87 -9.67 0.30
C GLU A 89 -3.39 -9.93 0.60
N LEU A 90 -2.53 -10.00 -0.43
CA LEU A 90 -1.09 -10.14 -0.27
C LEU A 90 -0.45 -8.93 0.43
N TYR A 91 -0.84 -7.72 0.02
CA TYR A 91 -0.42 -6.48 0.67
C TYR A 91 -0.79 -6.46 2.15
N VAL A 92 -2.04 -6.82 2.48
CA VAL A 92 -2.50 -6.92 3.87
C VAL A 92 -1.71 -7.96 4.64
N ALA A 93 -1.58 -9.17 4.11
CA ALA A 93 -0.96 -10.29 4.79
C ALA A 93 0.53 -10.10 5.07
N GLN A 94 1.26 -9.33 4.26
CA GLN A 94 2.72 -9.27 4.31
C GLN A 94 3.29 -7.87 4.63
N THR A 95 2.66 -6.79 4.20
CA THR A 95 3.26 -5.44 4.29
C THR A 95 2.44 -4.48 5.15
N LEU A 96 1.11 -4.50 5.05
CA LEU A 96 0.29 -3.65 5.90
C LEU A 96 0.21 -4.22 7.33
N TRP A 97 -0.14 -5.50 7.48
CA TRP A 97 -0.26 -6.16 8.79
C TRP A 97 0.94 -7.06 9.12
N GLY A 98 1.29 -8.00 8.23
CA GLY A 98 2.39 -8.96 8.42
C GLY A 98 2.16 -10.01 9.52
N SER A 99 3.24 -10.67 9.95
CA SER A 99 3.27 -11.54 11.13
C SER A 99 3.52 -10.76 12.42
N ASP A 100 3.36 -11.41 13.59
CA ASP A 100 3.73 -10.79 14.87
C ASP A 100 5.22 -10.42 14.93
N ALA A 101 6.08 -11.25 14.33
CA ALA A 101 7.51 -10.97 14.25
C ALA A 101 7.79 -9.73 13.38
N ASP A 102 7.10 -9.57 12.25
CA ASP A 102 7.26 -8.41 11.38
C ASP A 102 6.83 -7.12 12.09
N ARG A 103 5.70 -7.15 12.80
CA ARG A 103 5.20 -6.02 13.60
C ARG A 103 6.15 -5.66 14.73
N ALA A 104 6.66 -6.65 15.46
CA ALA A 104 7.64 -6.42 16.53
C ALA A 104 8.95 -5.79 15.99
N ALA A 105 9.33 -6.15 14.76
CA ALA A 105 10.50 -5.62 14.09
C ALA A 105 10.27 -4.30 13.32
N ASN A 106 9.03 -3.77 13.31
CA ASN A 106 8.62 -2.60 12.52
C ASN A 106 8.88 -2.75 11.01
N LEU A 107 8.59 -3.93 10.47
CA LEU A 107 8.73 -4.26 9.04
C LEU A 107 7.42 -4.11 8.25
N THR A 108 6.39 -3.57 8.90
CA THR A 108 5.04 -3.40 8.36
C THR A 108 4.55 -1.97 8.55
N VAL A 109 3.47 -1.61 7.84
CA VAL A 109 2.82 -0.30 7.98
C VAL A 109 2.16 -0.15 9.37
N GLN A 110 1.51 -1.21 9.86
CA GLN A 110 0.98 -1.26 11.22
C GLN A 110 1.96 -1.91 12.18
N ASP A 111 1.98 -1.49 13.44
CA ASP A 111 2.73 -2.14 14.52
C ASP A 111 1.86 -3.09 15.38
N ALA A 112 2.48 -3.70 16.39
CA ALA A 112 1.82 -4.64 17.30
C ALA A 112 0.69 -4.02 18.15
N ALA A 113 0.64 -2.69 18.25
CA ALA A 113 -0.41 -1.94 18.93
C ALA A 113 -1.42 -1.35 17.93
N TYR A 114 -1.48 -1.89 16.70
CA TYR A 114 -2.35 -1.46 15.60
C TYR A 114 -2.07 -0.03 15.08
N GLY A 115 -1.00 0.60 15.54
CA GLY A 115 -0.64 1.95 15.16
C GLY A 115 -0.13 2.03 13.73
N VAL A 116 -0.64 3.00 12.97
CA VAL A 116 -0.21 3.22 11.58
C VAL A 116 0.96 4.19 11.56
N ARG A 117 2.14 3.71 11.17
CA ARG A 117 3.34 4.55 11.10
C ARG A 117 3.26 5.58 9.97
N ALA A 118 4.02 6.66 10.08
CA ALA A 118 4.03 7.74 9.09
C ALA A 118 4.64 7.33 7.75
N SER A 119 5.69 6.49 7.73
CA SER A 119 6.29 6.03 6.47
C SER A 119 7.15 4.78 6.66
N MET A 120 7.14 3.89 5.67
CA MET A 120 8.09 2.78 5.54
C MET A 120 9.47 3.25 5.03
N PHE A 121 9.52 4.30 4.20
CA PHE A 121 10.75 4.87 3.64
C PHE A 121 11.25 6.04 4.51
N TYR A 122 12.56 6.12 4.72
CA TYR A 122 13.18 7.11 5.61
C TYR A 122 14.68 7.25 5.34
N SER A 123 15.33 8.29 5.89
CA SER A 123 16.76 8.58 5.73
C SER A 123 17.64 7.88 6.77
N GLY A 124 18.92 7.70 6.46
CA GLY A 124 19.89 7.15 7.41
C GLY A 124 19.85 5.62 7.57
N LYS A 125 19.21 4.89 6.64
CA LYS A 125 19.34 3.43 6.59
C LYS A 125 20.75 3.05 6.11
N ARG A 126 21.54 2.42 6.99
CA ARG A 126 22.92 2.03 6.70
C ARG A 126 23.01 1.12 5.47
N GLY A 127 23.88 1.48 4.53
CA GLY A 127 24.15 0.69 3.31
C GLY A 127 23.10 0.84 2.21
N PHE A 128 22.06 1.65 2.39
CA PHE A 128 21.10 1.92 1.33
C PHE A 128 21.65 3.01 0.38
N PRO A 129 21.68 2.77 -0.95
CA PRO A 129 22.17 3.74 -1.92
C PRO A 129 21.10 4.81 -2.20
N TYR A 130 21.08 5.85 -1.39
CA TYR A 130 20.17 6.98 -1.61
C TYR A 130 20.57 7.77 -2.86
N GLU A 131 19.66 7.85 -3.83
CA GLU A 131 19.74 8.77 -4.97
C GLU A 131 19.16 10.15 -4.60
N VAL A 132 18.21 10.15 -3.66
CA VAL A 132 17.61 11.33 -3.05
C VAL A 132 17.48 11.11 -1.55
N LEU A 133 17.81 12.13 -0.77
CA LEU A 133 17.68 12.08 0.69
C LEU A 133 16.25 12.44 1.10
N PRO A 134 15.50 11.53 1.74
CA PRO A 134 14.20 11.86 2.31
C PRO A 134 14.33 12.76 3.55
N ASP A 135 13.33 13.61 3.74
CA ASP A 135 13.21 14.59 4.81
C ASP A 135 13.00 13.99 6.20
N TRP A 136 12.47 12.77 6.28
CA TRP A 136 12.21 12.08 7.54
C TRP A 136 13.22 10.98 7.83
N ASP A 137 13.75 11.01 9.04
CA ASP A 137 14.57 9.92 9.59
C ASP A 137 13.72 8.73 10.05
N ARG A 138 14.39 7.69 10.57
CA ARG A 138 13.71 6.50 11.08
C ARG A 138 12.74 6.81 12.22
N ASN A 139 13.09 7.74 13.12
CA ASN A 139 12.26 8.03 14.28
C ASN A 139 10.96 8.73 13.85
N ARG A 140 11.06 9.72 12.97
CA ARG A 140 9.91 10.41 12.40
C ARG A 140 9.02 9.45 11.60
N SER A 141 9.60 8.54 10.81
CA SER A 141 8.83 7.59 10.00
C SER A 141 8.05 6.55 10.83
N LEU A 142 8.48 6.29 12.08
CA LEU A 142 7.82 5.39 13.04
C LEU A 142 6.75 6.08 13.90
N THR A 143 6.58 7.41 13.79
CA THR A 143 5.54 8.10 14.54
C THR A 143 4.13 7.72 14.07
N ARG A 144 3.16 7.74 14.99
CA ARG A 144 1.79 7.21 14.81
C ARG A 144 0.69 8.22 15.16
N TRP A 145 1.07 9.47 15.41
CA TRP A 145 0.18 10.50 15.97
C TRP A 145 -0.86 11.03 14.96
N ARG A 146 -0.61 10.87 13.66
CA ARG A 146 -1.48 11.42 12.62
C ARG A 146 -2.68 10.48 12.41
N SER A 147 -3.81 10.86 13.01
CA SER A 147 -5.08 10.13 12.90
C SER A 147 -5.55 9.94 11.44
N TYR A 148 -5.18 10.85 10.54
CA TYR A 148 -5.51 10.79 9.12
C TYR A 148 -4.91 9.57 8.39
N ASN A 149 -3.91 8.90 8.97
CA ASN A 149 -3.32 7.72 8.36
C ASN A 149 -4.23 6.48 8.49
N TYR A 150 -5.08 6.43 9.52
CA TYR A 150 -5.89 5.27 9.86
C TYR A 150 -7.08 5.02 8.91
N PRO A 151 -7.82 6.05 8.44
CA PRO A 151 -8.89 5.85 7.46
C PRO A 151 -8.47 5.11 6.19
N HIS A 152 -7.23 5.31 5.72
CA HIS A 152 -6.71 4.58 4.55
C HIS A 152 -6.64 3.07 4.80
N VAL A 153 -6.07 2.69 5.95
CA VAL A 153 -5.92 1.29 6.37
C VAL A 153 -7.29 0.65 6.64
N VAL A 154 -8.17 1.36 7.34
CA VAL A 154 -9.53 0.89 7.64
C VAL A 154 -10.33 0.67 6.36
N ALA A 155 -10.20 1.55 5.35
CA ALA A 155 -10.89 1.37 4.08
C ALA A 155 -10.43 0.11 3.33
N VAL A 156 -9.14 -0.22 3.37
CA VAL A 156 -8.62 -1.48 2.79
C VAL A 156 -9.20 -2.70 3.51
N TYR A 157 -9.18 -2.71 4.84
CA TYR A 157 -9.79 -3.80 5.62
C TYR A 157 -11.29 -3.92 5.38
N TRP A 158 -12.01 -2.80 5.38
CA TRP A 158 -13.44 -2.77 5.12
C TRP A 158 -13.78 -3.31 3.72
N ALA A 159 -12.97 -2.97 2.71
CA ALA A 159 -13.11 -3.52 1.38
C ALA A 159 -12.99 -5.04 1.37
N LEU A 160 -11.92 -5.57 1.95
CA LEU A 160 -11.68 -7.02 2.01
C LEU A 160 -12.74 -7.76 2.85
N TYR A 161 -13.19 -7.17 3.96
CA TYR A 161 -14.32 -7.67 4.74
C TYR A 161 -15.58 -7.83 3.86
N ARG A 162 -15.97 -6.77 3.15
CA ARG A 162 -17.17 -6.79 2.29
C ARG A 162 -17.03 -7.75 1.14
N LEU A 163 -15.83 -7.86 0.56
CA LEU A 163 -15.53 -8.79 -0.53
C LEU A 163 -15.63 -10.24 -0.05
N ALA A 164 -14.92 -10.60 1.01
CA ALA A 164 -14.91 -11.95 1.57
C ALA A 164 -16.29 -12.38 2.08
N ARG A 165 -17.11 -11.44 2.57
CA ARG A 165 -18.45 -11.73 3.09
C ARG A 165 -19.51 -11.90 1.98
N ASN A 166 -19.41 -11.14 0.89
CA ASN A 166 -20.52 -11.02 -0.07
C ASN A 166 -20.21 -11.62 -1.46
N TYR A 167 -18.95 -11.94 -1.77
CA TYR A 167 -18.54 -12.46 -3.07
C TYR A 167 -17.76 -13.76 -2.90
N GLU A 168 -18.44 -14.89 -3.15
CA GLU A 168 -17.83 -16.20 -3.03
C GLU A 168 -16.63 -16.35 -3.98
N GLY A 169 -15.50 -16.80 -3.44
CA GLY A 169 -14.29 -17.08 -4.22
C GLY A 169 -13.45 -15.86 -4.62
N VAL A 170 -13.84 -14.63 -4.25
CA VAL A 170 -13.12 -13.39 -4.63
C VAL A 170 -12.00 -13.05 -3.64
N ALA A 171 -12.30 -12.88 -2.36
CA ALA A 171 -11.30 -12.73 -1.29
C ALA A 171 -11.25 -14.02 -0.47
N ARG A 172 -10.08 -14.64 -0.36
CA ARG A 172 -9.94 -16.03 0.14
C ARG A 172 -8.81 -16.21 1.14
N ALA A 173 -7.92 -15.22 1.31
CA ALA A 173 -6.75 -15.35 2.17
C ALA A 173 -7.11 -15.44 3.65
N ARG A 174 -8.21 -14.79 4.06
CA ARG A 174 -8.70 -14.78 5.45
C ARG A 174 -10.23 -14.87 5.49
N PRO A 175 -10.82 -15.45 6.56
CA PRO A 175 -12.26 -15.36 6.77
C PRO A 175 -12.68 -13.90 6.96
N TRP A 176 -13.90 -13.55 6.54
CA TRP A 176 -14.36 -12.15 6.56
C TRP A 176 -14.28 -11.50 7.95
N GLN A 177 -14.45 -12.27 9.02
CA GLN A 177 -14.37 -11.81 10.42
C GLN A 177 -12.98 -11.28 10.78
N TRP A 178 -11.92 -11.76 10.12
CA TRP A 178 -10.55 -11.36 10.43
C TRP A 178 -10.28 -9.89 10.02
N TYR A 179 -11.02 -9.38 9.04
CA TYR A 179 -10.90 -8.02 8.54
C TYR A 179 -11.71 -6.98 9.35
N LEU A 180 -12.38 -7.38 10.45
CA LEU A 180 -13.11 -6.52 11.38
C LEU A 180 -12.32 -6.33 12.68
#